data_AF-A0A939XUP1-F1
#
_entry.id   AF-A0A939XUP1-F1
#
_cell.length_a   1.000
_cell.length_b   1.000
_cell.length_c   1.000
_cell.angle_alpha   90.00
_cell.angle_beta   90.00
_cell.angle_gamma   90.00
#
_symmetry.space_group_name_H-M   'P 1'
#
loop_
_entity.id
_entity.type
_entity.pdbx_description
1 polymer ?
#
loop_
_entity_poly.entity_id
_entity_poly.type
_entity_poly.pdbx_seq_one_letter_code
_entity_poly.pdbx_strand_id
1 'polypeptide(L)'
;MKKLSVSLLLFMGLCVTLSSLTGCNKNKHWEYRAYTVNGIDEGDFRSKTVFPDLEALNKLGDEGWELVTTYEKLETAHPNYGNEKYVTGLQANTRTGAVVFLFKRQRSGSRSDKDTLEKYDALGLDPIAIFNKKAGAEFIAKKAKEPGYKKTASGLVYKVL
;
A
#
# COMPACT_ATOMS: atom_id res chain seq x y z
N MET A 1 5.58 -65.22 12.18
CA MET A 1 4.58 -64.18 12.52
C MET A 1 5.19 -62.92 13.13
N LYS A 2 6.15 -62.99 14.08
CA LYS A 2 6.75 -61.80 14.73
C LYS A 2 7.48 -60.82 13.78
N LYS A 3 8.15 -61.31 12.72
CA LYS A 3 8.88 -60.46 11.75
C LYS A 3 7.98 -59.59 10.86
N LEU A 4 6.75 -60.06 10.60
CA LEU A 4 5.78 -59.34 9.75
C LEU A 4 5.15 -58.14 10.51
N SER A 5 4.93 -58.30 11.82
CA SER A 5 4.42 -57.25 12.71
C SER A 5 5.43 -56.11 12.90
N VAL A 6 6.73 -56.42 13.02
CA VAL A 6 7.79 -55.40 13.18
C VAL A 6 7.97 -54.60 11.89
N SER A 7 7.91 -55.25 10.72
CA SER A 7 8.00 -54.57 9.43
C SER A 7 6.80 -53.64 9.17
N LEU A 8 5.60 -54.03 9.62
CA LEU A 8 4.39 -53.23 9.49
C LEU A 8 4.43 -51.99 10.40
N LEU A 9 4.94 -52.14 11.63
CA LEU A 9 5.13 -51.04 12.58
C LEU A 9 6.19 -50.03 12.10
N LEU A 10 7.26 -50.51 11.47
CA LEU A 10 8.30 -49.66 10.87
C LEU A 10 7.76 -48.83 9.68
N PHE A 11 6.94 -49.44 8.82
CA PHE A 11 6.33 -48.73 7.69
C PHE A 11 5.29 -47.69 8.13
N MET A 12 4.52 -47.99 9.18
CA MET A 12 3.53 -47.06 9.74
C MET A 12 4.22 -45.83 10.38
N GLY A 13 5.33 -46.04 11.10
CA GLY A 13 6.15 -44.94 11.64
C GLY A 13 6.81 -44.07 10.54
N LEU A 14 7.17 -44.67 9.41
CA LEU A 14 7.72 -43.95 8.26
C LEU A 14 6.67 -43.09 7.54
N CYS A 15 5.43 -43.57 7.41
CA CYS A 15 4.33 -42.79 6.82
C CYS A 15 3.88 -41.60 7.66
N VAL A 16 3.87 -41.74 9.00
CA VAL A 16 3.50 -40.65 9.91
C VAL A 16 4.55 -39.53 9.89
N THR A 17 5.83 -39.88 9.73
CA THR A 17 6.93 -38.90 9.61
C THR A 17 7.01 -38.25 8.23
N LEU A 18 6.67 -38.96 7.14
CA LEU A 18 6.58 -38.37 5.80
C LEU A 18 5.42 -37.38 5.64
N SER A 19 4.33 -37.56 6.39
CA SER A 19 3.14 -36.71 6.31
C SER A 19 3.30 -35.35 7.00
N SER A 20 4.37 -35.14 7.77
CA SER A 20 4.63 -33.89 8.50
C SER A 20 5.36 -32.83 7.68
N LEU A 21 5.83 -33.17 6.48
CA LEU A 21 6.69 -32.32 5.64
C LEU A 21 5.96 -31.61 4.49
N THR A 22 4.63 -31.73 4.38
CA THR A 22 3.82 -30.89 3.48
C THR A 22 3.64 -29.49 4.08
N GLY A 23 4.76 -28.80 4.25
CA GLY A 23 4.83 -27.38 4.56
C GLY A 23 4.03 -26.59 3.54
N CYS A 24 2.98 -25.94 4.02
CA CYS A 24 2.01 -25.19 3.24
C CYS A 24 2.69 -23.96 2.62
N ASN A 25 3.31 -24.11 1.44
CA ASN A 25 3.85 -22.97 0.69
C ASN A 25 2.70 -22.26 -0.05
N LYS A 26 1.84 -21.57 0.70
CA LYS A 26 0.90 -20.62 0.11
C LYS A 26 1.72 -19.42 -0.35
N ASN A 27 1.75 -19.13 -1.65
CA ASN A 27 2.32 -17.89 -2.19
C ASN A 27 1.76 -16.69 -1.42
N LYS A 28 2.54 -16.16 -0.47
CA LYS A 28 2.17 -15.01 0.36
C LYS A 28 2.49 -13.77 -0.43
N HIS A 29 1.52 -13.30 -1.21
CA HIS A 29 1.62 -11.99 -1.84
C HIS A 29 1.42 -10.93 -0.76
N TRP A 30 2.34 -9.98 -0.68
CA TRP A 30 2.27 -8.85 0.23
C TRP A 30 1.73 -7.64 -0.52
N GLU A 31 0.89 -6.86 0.16
CA GLU A 31 0.53 -5.52 -0.30
C GLU A 31 1.05 -4.48 0.69
N TYR A 32 1.35 -3.28 0.17
CA TYR A 32 1.95 -2.18 0.91
C TYR A 32 1.06 -0.95 0.88
N ARG A 33 1.06 -0.19 1.97
CA ARG A 33 0.30 1.06 2.10
C ARG A 33 1.16 2.11 2.78
N ALA A 34 1.21 3.31 2.18
CA ALA A 34 1.84 4.47 2.78
C ALA A 34 0.77 5.34 3.46
N TYR A 35 0.98 5.66 4.73
CA TYR A 35 0.18 6.62 5.48
C TYR A 35 1.05 7.84 5.78
N THR A 36 0.70 9.00 5.23
CA THR A 36 1.50 10.23 5.35
C THR A 36 0.83 11.18 6.32
N VAL A 37 1.59 11.65 7.32
CA VAL A 37 1.16 12.69 8.25
C VAL A 37 1.94 13.95 7.91
N ASN A 38 1.22 14.97 7.46
CA ASN A 38 1.82 16.27 7.19
C ASN A 38 2.10 16.99 8.50
N GLY A 39 3.24 17.66 8.58
CA GLY A 39 3.56 18.52 9.70
C GLY A 39 2.69 19.77 9.72
N ILE A 40 2.40 20.26 10.91
CA ILE A 40 1.68 21.51 11.17
C ILE A 40 2.71 22.65 11.20
N ASP A 41 2.44 23.73 10.47
CA ASP A 41 3.29 24.92 10.48
C ASP A 41 3.14 25.68 11.80
N GLU A 42 4.24 25.77 12.57
CA GLU A 42 4.31 26.54 13.82
C GLU A 42 4.92 27.95 13.64
N GLY A 43 5.02 28.39 12.38
CA GLY A 43 5.57 29.69 11.99
C GLY A 43 6.66 29.57 10.93
N ASP A 44 7.01 30.73 10.35
CA ASP A 44 8.03 30.84 9.30
C ASP A 44 9.35 30.22 9.78
N PHE A 45 9.93 29.34 8.94
CA PHE A 45 11.26 28.73 9.14
C PHE A 45 11.40 27.82 10.37
N ARG A 46 10.32 27.52 11.09
CA ARG A 46 10.33 26.57 12.21
C ARG A 46 10.15 25.13 11.72
N SER A 47 10.66 24.19 12.51
CA SER A 47 10.34 22.77 12.32
C SER A 47 8.84 22.57 12.41
N LYS A 48 8.29 21.72 11.54
CA LYS A 48 6.88 21.34 11.64
C LYS A 48 6.70 20.28 12.70
N THR A 49 5.63 20.39 13.46
CA THR A 49 5.26 19.35 14.43
C THR A 49 4.34 18.34 13.77
N VAL A 50 4.59 17.06 14.00
CA VAL A 50 3.84 15.96 13.38
C VAL A 50 3.10 15.20 14.47
N PHE A 51 1.78 15.18 14.37
CA PHE A 51 0.92 14.40 15.27
C PHE A 51 0.17 13.34 14.45
N PRO A 52 0.54 12.06 14.57
CA PRO A 52 -0.20 11.00 13.89
C PRO A 52 -1.59 10.83 14.50
N ASP A 53 -2.59 10.59 13.65
CA ASP A 53 -3.93 10.23 14.09
C ASP A 53 -3.94 8.79 14.62
N LEU A 54 -4.06 8.66 15.93
CA LEU A 54 -4.04 7.37 16.61
C LEU A 54 -5.27 6.51 16.24
N GLU A 55 -6.42 7.11 15.95
CA GLU A 55 -7.62 6.37 15.54
C GLU A 55 -7.40 5.73 14.17
N ALA A 56 -6.84 6.49 13.22
CA ALA A 56 -6.48 5.97 11.91
C ALA A 56 -5.42 4.85 11.98
N LEU A 57 -4.43 4.99 12.87
CA LEU A 57 -3.40 3.95 13.07
C LEU A 57 -3.98 2.68 13.71
N ASN A 58 -4.86 2.81 14.70
CA ASN A 58 -5.53 1.66 15.32
C ASN A 58 -6.37 0.91 14.29
N LYS A 59 -7.14 1.63 13.45
CA LYS A 59 -7.90 1.04 12.36
C LYS A 59 -7.03 0.26 11.37
N LEU A 60 -5.83 0.76 11.07
CA LEU A 60 -4.87 0.01 10.23
C LEU A 60 -4.45 -1.30 10.91
N GLY A 61 -4.20 -1.27 12.22
CA GLY A 61 -3.94 -2.47 13.02
C GLY A 61 -5.08 -3.48 12.95
N ASP A 62 -6.33 -3.02 13.13
CA ASP A 62 -7.54 -3.87 13.06
C ASP A 62 -7.74 -4.48 11.66
N GLU A 63 -7.35 -3.76 10.60
CA GLU A 63 -7.35 -4.22 9.21
C GLU A 63 -6.19 -5.20 8.88
N GLY A 64 -5.35 -5.53 9.87
CA GLY A 64 -4.21 -6.45 9.74
C GLY A 64 -2.97 -5.83 9.09
N TRP A 65 -2.86 -4.51 9.04
CA TRP A 65 -1.66 -3.82 8.57
C TRP A 65 -0.58 -3.78 9.64
N GLU A 66 0.63 -4.18 9.27
CA GLU A 66 1.81 -4.17 10.12
C GLU A 66 2.76 -3.05 9.70
N LEU A 67 3.25 -2.25 10.64
CA LEU A 67 4.24 -1.21 10.36
C LEU A 67 5.57 -1.86 9.97
N VAL A 68 6.13 -1.42 8.84
CA VAL A 68 7.44 -1.88 8.33
C VAL A 68 8.52 -0.89 8.70
N THR A 69 8.29 0.38 8.40
CA THR A 69 9.26 1.45 8.60
C THR A 69 8.59 2.82 8.60
N THR A 70 9.31 3.83 9.06
CA THR A 70 8.95 5.24 8.98
C THR A 70 10.08 6.02 8.32
N TYR A 71 9.74 7.04 7.54
CA TYR A 71 10.73 7.94 6.96
C TYR A 71 10.18 9.36 6.81
N GLU A 72 11.09 10.32 6.79
CA GLU A 72 10.78 11.73 6.70
C GLU A 72 10.74 12.19 5.23
N LYS A 73 9.77 13.04 4.91
CA LYS A 73 9.76 13.84 3.68
C LYS A 73 10.23 15.24 4.02
N LEU A 74 11.41 15.58 3.50
CA LEU A 74 12.01 16.90 3.67
C LEU A 74 11.43 17.88 2.65
N GLU A 75 11.30 19.14 3.04
CA GLU A 75 10.93 20.27 2.18
C GLU A 75 11.90 21.43 2.36
N THR A 76 11.88 22.37 1.41
CA THR A 76 12.70 23.58 1.49
C THR A 76 12.16 24.53 2.55
N ALA A 77 12.99 24.89 3.54
CA ALA A 77 12.61 25.81 4.61
C ALA A 77 12.64 27.29 4.15
N HIS A 78 13.62 27.65 3.32
CA HIS A 78 13.84 29.00 2.78
C HIS A 78 13.83 28.95 1.23
N PRO A 79 12.69 29.19 0.57
CA PRO A 79 12.63 29.25 -0.89
C PRO A 79 13.46 30.43 -1.41
N ASN A 80 14.24 30.25 -2.49
CA ASN A 80 15.36 31.12 -2.87
C ASN A 80 15.03 32.48 -3.57
N TYR A 81 13.77 32.89 -3.72
CA TYR A 81 13.46 34.17 -4.39
C TYR A 81 12.36 34.99 -3.70
N GLY A 82 12.65 36.29 -3.49
CA GLY A 82 11.64 37.35 -3.31
C GLY A 82 11.25 37.77 -1.88
N ASN A 83 11.97 37.38 -0.82
CA ASN A 83 11.62 37.73 0.56
C ASN A 83 12.76 38.42 1.33
N GLU A 84 12.53 39.58 1.94
CA GLU A 84 13.55 40.33 2.70
C GLU A 84 14.01 39.62 4.00
N LYS A 85 13.29 38.58 4.46
CA LYS A 85 13.64 37.80 5.66
C LYS A 85 14.81 36.82 5.48
N TYR A 86 15.55 36.90 4.36
CA TYR A 86 16.71 36.01 4.16
C TYR A 86 17.80 36.26 5.20
N VAL A 87 18.36 35.16 5.68
CA VAL A 87 19.57 35.13 6.48
C VAL A 87 20.77 34.89 5.57
N THR A 88 21.82 35.69 5.75
CA THR A 88 23.13 35.49 5.13
C THR A 88 23.92 34.44 5.94
N GLY A 89 24.05 33.21 5.43
CA GLY A 89 24.83 32.15 6.09
C GLY A 89 24.55 30.71 5.62
N LEU A 90 25.33 29.75 6.13
CA LEU A 90 25.14 28.30 5.93
C LEU A 90 24.14 27.76 6.96
N GLN A 91 22.85 27.95 6.73
CA GLN A 91 21.79 27.31 7.50
C GLN A 91 21.20 26.14 6.71
N ALA A 92 20.75 25.09 7.40
CA ALA A 92 20.07 23.98 6.75
C ALA A 92 18.80 24.49 6.06
N ASN A 93 18.77 24.44 4.73
CA ASN A 93 17.63 24.89 3.93
C ASN A 93 16.51 23.83 3.80
N THR A 94 16.53 22.83 4.67
CA THR A 94 15.59 21.72 4.62
C THR A 94 14.99 21.50 6.00
N ARG A 95 13.68 21.27 6.04
CA ARG A 95 12.96 20.87 7.26
C ARG A 95 12.06 19.68 6.97
N THR A 96 11.70 18.91 7.98
CA THR A 96 10.73 17.82 7.85
C THR A 96 9.35 18.40 7.57
N GLY A 97 8.82 18.10 6.39
CA GLY A 97 7.48 18.53 5.95
C GLY A 97 6.39 17.52 6.29
N ALA A 98 6.73 16.23 6.30
CA ALA A 98 5.82 15.14 6.64
C ALA A 98 6.58 13.89 7.11
N VAL A 99 5.90 13.00 7.84
CA VAL A 99 6.38 11.65 8.17
C VAL A 99 5.51 10.64 7.45
N VAL A 100 6.15 9.66 6.81
CA VAL A 100 5.47 8.55 6.14
C VAL A 100 5.67 7.29 6.96
N PHE A 101 4.55 6.62 7.24
CA PHE A 101 4.50 5.30 7.85
C PHE A 101 4.21 4.29 6.74
N LEU A 102 5.13 3.36 6.50
CA LEU A 102 4.99 2.31 5.50
C LEU A 102 4.49 1.03 6.18
N PHE A 103 3.34 0.55 5.77
CA PHE A 103 2.72 -0.67 6.27
C PHE A 103 2.74 -1.77 5.21
N LYS A 104 2.68 -3.02 5.68
CA LYS A 104 2.46 -4.21 4.84
C LYS A 104 1.36 -5.08 5.45
N ARG A 105 0.69 -5.87 4.60
CA ARG A 105 -0.08 -7.03 5.06
C ARG A 105 -0.08 -8.13 4.02
N GLN A 106 -0.41 -9.35 4.44
CA GLN A 106 -0.63 -10.44 3.49
C GLN A 106 -1.93 -10.17 2.74
N ARG A 107 -1.88 -10.21 1.41
CA ARG A 107 -3.07 -10.13 0.60
C ARG A 107 -3.90 -11.38 0.90
N SER A 108 -5.03 -11.21 1.56
CA SER A 108 -5.98 -12.31 1.71
C SER A 108 -6.48 -12.61 0.30
N GLY A 109 -5.98 -13.69 -0.30
CA GLY A 109 -6.54 -14.18 -1.54
C GLY A 109 -7.92 -14.70 -1.21
N SER A 110 -8.95 -13.84 -1.32
CA SER A 110 -10.32 -14.34 -1.34
C SER A 110 -10.40 -15.36 -2.48
N ARG A 111 -11.17 -16.42 -2.30
CA ARG A 111 -11.28 -17.49 -3.31
C ARG A 111 -11.73 -16.93 -4.67
N SER A 112 -12.50 -15.84 -4.66
CA SER A 112 -12.88 -15.08 -5.85
C SER A 112 -11.72 -14.33 -6.52
N ASP A 113 -10.78 -13.76 -5.76
CA ASP A 113 -9.65 -13.04 -6.35
C ASP A 113 -8.67 -13.99 -7.03
N LYS A 114 -8.47 -15.20 -6.48
CA LYS A 114 -7.63 -16.23 -7.10
C LYS A 114 -8.23 -16.79 -8.39
N ASP A 115 -9.51 -17.18 -8.37
CA ASP A 115 -10.22 -17.64 -9.57
C ASP A 115 -10.24 -16.56 -10.67
N THR A 116 -10.39 -15.30 -10.27
CA THR A 116 -10.44 -14.17 -11.19
C THR A 116 -9.05 -13.87 -11.79
N LEU A 117 -7.98 -13.91 -10.98
CA LEU A 117 -6.61 -13.74 -11.45
C LEU A 117 -6.15 -14.89 -12.33
N GLU A 118 -6.41 -16.15 -11.94
CA GLU A 118 -6.08 -17.32 -12.77
C GLU A 118 -6.86 -17.30 -14.10
N LYS A 119 -8.12 -16.86 -14.09
CA LYS A 119 -8.91 -16.66 -15.31
C LYS A 119 -8.32 -15.56 -16.21
N TYR A 120 -7.82 -14.46 -15.65
CA TYR A 120 -7.24 -13.37 -16.42
C TYR A 120 -5.83 -13.70 -16.95
N ASP A 121 -5.01 -14.37 -16.14
CA ASP A 121 -3.69 -14.89 -16.55
C ASP A 121 -3.83 -15.92 -17.68
N ALA A 122 -4.82 -16.82 -17.60
CA ALA A 122 -5.14 -17.78 -18.67
C ALA A 122 -5.61 -17.11 -19.97
N LEU A 123 -6.13 -15.89 -19.90
CA LEU A 123 -6.55 -15.07 -21.05
C LEU A 123 -5.46 -14.10 -21.52
N GLY A 124 -4.28 -14.08 -20.87
CA GLY A 124 -3.20 -13.13 -21.17
C GLY A 124 -3.55 -11.67 -20.89
N LEU A 125 -4.49 -11.43 -19.97
CA LEU A 125 -5.00 -10.10 -19.65
C LEU A 125 -4.42 -9.62 -18.32
N ASP A 126 -3.84 -8.41 -18.30
CA ASP A 126 -3.35 -7.79 -17.06
C ASP A 126 -4.54 -7.44 -16.12
N PRO A 127 -4.67 -8.10 -14.96
CA PRO A 127 -5.77 -7.87 -14.03
C PRO A 127 -5.76 -6.46 -13.44
N ILE A 128 -4.56 -5.87 -13.27
CA ILE A 128 -4.40 -4.50 -12.77
C ILE A 128 -4.89 -3.52 -13.82
N ALA A 129 -4.58 -3.74 -15.10
CA ALA A 129 -5.09 -2.91 -16.19
C ALA A 129 -6.63 -2.95 -16.29
N ILE A 130 -7.25 -4.11 -16.11
CA ILE A 130 -8.72 -4.24 -16.12
C ILE A 130 -9.34 -3.52 -14.93
N PHE A 131 -8.80 -3.72 -13.72
CA PHE A 131 -9.25 -3.03 -12.52
C PHE A 131 -9.15 -1.51 -12.67
N ASN A 132 -7.99 -1.01 -13.12
CA ASN A 132 -7.74 0.41 -13.33
C ASN A 132 -8.64 0.98 -14.44
N LYS A 133 -8.93 0.21 -15.49
CA LYS A 133 -9.88 0.62 -16.54
C LYS A 133 -11.29 0.80 -15.99
N LYS A 134 -11.76 -0.11 -15.13
CA LYS A 134 -13.08 -0.02 -14.49
C LYS A 134 -13.13 1.16 -13.50
N ALA A 135 -12.17 1.24 -12.58
CA ALA A 135 -12.08 2.30 -11.59
C ALA A 135 -11.95 3.70 -12.26
N GLY A 136 -11.15 3.80 -13.31
CA GLY A 136 -11.02 5.01 -14.12
C GLY A 136 -12.32 5.41 -14.80
N ALA A 137 -13.08 4.46 -15.35
CA ALA A 137 -14.38 4.74 -15.95
C ALA A 137 -15.41 5.25 -14.93
N GLU A 138 -15.45 4.66 -13.74
CA GLU A 138 -16.31 5.10 -12.64
C GLU A 138 -15.94 6.51 -12.14
N PHE A 139 -14.63 6.79 -12.01
CA PHE A 139 -14.13 8.10 -11.64
C PHE A 139 -14.52 9.18 -12.66
N ILE A 140 -14.32 8.92 -13.96
CA ILE A 140 -14.70 9.82 -15.05
C ILE A 140 -16.22 10.07 -15.03
N ALA A 141 -17.02 9.03 -14.86
CA ALA A 141 -18.48 9.14 -14.77
C ALA A 141 -18.94 9.98 -13.57
N LYS A 142 -18.23 9.88 -12.43
CA LYS A 142 -18.49 10.71 -11.25
C LYS A 142 -18.13 12.17 -11.52
N LYS A 143 -16.92 12.43 -12.02
CA LYS A 143 -16.43 13.80 -12.29
C LYS A 143 -17.24 14.53 -13.35
N ALA A 144 -17.73 13.83 -14.38
CA ALA A 144 -18.57 14.41 -15.41
C ALA A 144 -19.92 14.96 -14.90
N LYS A 145 -20.36 14.54 -13.70
CA LYS A 145 -21.61 15.02 -13.07
C LYS A 145 -21.39 16.20 -12.13
N GLU A 146 -20.14 16.55 -11.81
CA GLU A 146 -19.82 17.67 -10.92
C GLU A 146 -19.96 19.02 -11.67
N PRO A 147 -20.48 20.08 -11.02
CA PRO A 147 -20.66 21.39 -11.65
C PRO A 147 -19.31 22.01 -12.08
N GLY A 148 -19.30 22.56 -13.30
CA GLY A 148 -18.12 23.16 -13.93
C GLY A 148 -17.27 22.20 -14.75
N TYR A 149 -17.54 20.88 -14.70
CA TYR A 149 -16.89 19.92 -15.58
C TYR A 149 -17.63 19.80 -16.93
N LYS A 150 -16.87 19.65 -18.01
CA LYS A 150 -17.34 19.44 -19.39
C LYS A 150 -16.75 18.15 -19.95
N LYS A 151 -17.48 17.50 -20.86
CA LYS A 151 -17.05 16.27 -21.55
C LYS A 151 -16.93 16.52 -23.05
N THR A 152 -15.81 16.11 -23.66
CA THR A 152 -15.61 16.18 -25.11
C THR A 152 -16.23 14.99 -25.84
N ALA A 153 -16.34 15.08 -27.17
CA ALA A 153 -16.76 13.95 -28.02
C ALA A 153 -15.82 12.74 -27.92
N SER A 154 -14.53 12.97 -27.67
CA SER A 154 -13.53 11.92 -27.41
C SER A 154 -13.62 11.30 -26.02
N GLY A 155 -14.48 11.84 -25.14
CA GLY A 155 -14.69 11.34 -23.78
C GLY A 155 -13.80 11.97 -22.70
N LEU A 156 -12.98 12.96 -23.03
CA LEU A 156 -12.17 13.71 -22.06
C LEU A 156 -13.09 14.54 -21.14
N VAL A 157 -12.88 14.45 -19.83
CA VAL A 157 -13.59 15.25 -18.83
C VAL A 157 -12.64 16.28 -18.23
N TYR A 158 -13.01 17.56 -18.27
CA TYR A 158 -12.16 18.67 -17.84
C TYR A 158 -12.97 19.79 -17.18
N LYS A 159 -12.31 20.63 -16.39
CA LYS A 159 -12.88 21.84 -15.79
C LYS A 159 -11.99 23.02 -16.13
N VAL A 160 -12.58 24.09 -16.66
CA VAL A 160 -11.87 25.36 -16.85
C VAL A 160 -11.84 26.07 -15.51
N LEU A 161 -10.63 26.43 -15.06
CA LEU A 161 -10.41 27.18 -13.82
C LEU A 161 -10.57 28.67 -14.07
#